data_AF-A0A2P8NEU9-F1
#
_entry.id   AF-A0A2P8NEU9-F1
#
_cell.length_a   1.000
_cell.length_b   1.000
_cell.length_c   1.000
_cell.angle_alpha   90.00
_cell.angle_beta   90.00
_cell.angle_gamma   90.00
#
_symmetry.space_group_name_H-M   'P 1'
#
loop_
_entity.id
_entity.type
_entity.pdbx_description
1 polymer ?
#
loop_
_entity_poly.entity_id
_entity_poly.type
_entity_poly.pdbx_seq_one_letter_code
_entity_poly.pdbx_strand_id
1 'polypeptide(L)' 'MTLDEFKSRVETFISENEIAPTAFGKRFAGDPLFVFQLRDGREPREATRERVLAGMSNSALSAPNKESAA' A
#
# COMPACT_ATOMS: atom_id res chain seq x y z
N MET A 1 -1.70 -8.65 -11.65
CA MET A 1 -0.84 -7.72 -10.91
C MET A 1 0.23 -8.52 -10.20
N THR A 2 1.50 -8.24 -10.48
CA THR A 2 2.62 -8.96 -9.85
C THR A 2 2.85 -8.48 -8.41
N LEU A 3 3.64 -9.23 -7.64
CA LEU A 3 4.03 -8.84 -6.28
C LEU A 3 4.83 -7.52 -6.29
N ASP A 4 5.69 -7.35 -7.29
CA ASP A 4 6.51 -6.15 -7.46
C ASP A 4 5.66 -4.90 -7.73
N GLU A 5 4.67 -5.01 -8.63
CA GLU A 5 3.70 -3.94 -8.87
C GLU A 5 2.91 -3.57 -7.60
N PHE A 6 2.55 -4.57 -6.79
CA PHE A 6 1.87 -4.36 -5.51
C PHE A 6 2.74 -3.62 -4.51
N LYS A 7 3.96 -4.09 -4.33
CA LYS A 7 4.95 -3.45 -3.47
C LYS A 7 5.16 -2.00 -3.88
N SER A 8 5.41 -1.73 -5.15
CA SER A 8 5.64 -0.37 -5.66
C SER A 8 4.47 0.57 -5.35
N ARG A 9 3.22 0.15 -5.58
CA ARG A 9 2.04 0.95 -5.22
C ARG A 9 1.96 1.25 -3.72
N VAL A 10 2.23 0.26 -2.88
CA VAL A 10 2.24 0.42 -1.42
C VAL A 10 3.32 1.41 -0.99
N GLU A 11 4.54 1.31 -1.53
CA GLU A 11 5.65 2.21 -1.17
C GLU A 11 5.41 3.64 -1.63
N THR A 12 4.85 3.84 -2.83
CA THR A 12 4.43 5.16 -3.31
C THR A 12 3.38 5.77 -2.39
N PHE A 13 2.32 5.03 -2.05
CA PHE A 13 1.27 5.54 -1.16
C PHE A 13 1.80 5.92 0.23
N ILE A 14 2.68 5.08 0.80
CA ILE A 14 3.35 5.34 2.07
C ILE A 14 4.16 6.65 2.00
N SER A 15 4.88 6.86 0.90
CA SER A 15 5.72 8.04 0.68
C SER A 15 4.88 9.30 0.45
N GLU A 16 3.79 9.21 -0.30
CA GLU A 16 2.91 10.34 -0.59
C GLU A 16 2.08 10.79 0.61
N ASN A 17 1.75 9.87 1.52
CA ASN A 17 0.95 10.16 2.71
C ASN A 17 1.82 10.37 3.96
N GLU A 18 3.14 10.28 3.84
CA GLU A 18 4.11 10.39 4.95
C GLU A 18 3.76 9.51 6.17
N ILE A 19 3.20 8.33 5.91
CA ILE A 19 2.79 7.38 6.97
C ILE A 19 3.89 6.36 7.24
N ALA A 20 4.06 5.95 8.49
CA ALA A 20 5.01 4.88 8.81
C ALA A 20 4.56 3.53 8.19
N PRO A 21 5.48 2.67 7.72
CA PRO A 21 5.16 1.34 7.19
C PRO A 21 4.38 0.46 8.17
N THR A 22 4.73 0.55 9.46
CA THR A 22 4.02 -0.13 10.56
C THR A 22 2.60 0.37 10.74
N ALA A 23 2.38 1.68 10.60
CA ALA A 23 1.07 2.30 10.68
C ALA A 23 0.20 1.91 9.48
N PHE A 24 0.77 1.89 8.26
CA PHE A 24 0.10 1.39 7.07
C PHE A 24 -0.36 -0.06 7.25
N GLY A 25 0.57 -0.94 7.63
CA GLY A 25 0.28 -2.36 7.82
C GLY A 25 -0.84 -2.58 8.84
N LYS A 26 -0.81 -1.88 9.98
CA LYS A 26 -1.86 -1.96 11.00
C LYS A 26 -3.22 -1.44 10.49
N ARG A 27 -3.23 -0.35 9.71
CA ARG A 27 -4.45 0.32 9.23
C ARG A 27 -5.14 -0.45 8.09
N PHE A 28 -4.39 -0.99 7.15
CA PHE A 28 -4.94 -1.60 5.92
C PHE A 28 -4.93 -3.14 5.94
N ALA A 29 -3.87 -3.74 6.50
CA ALA A 29 -3.68 -5.20 6.55
C ALA A 29 -3.95 -5.80 7.93
N GLY A 30 -4.08 -4.99 8.98
CA GLY A 30 -4.21 -5.45 10.37
C GLY A 30 -2.90 -5.99 10.96
N ASP A 31 -1.77 -5.82 10.27
CA ASP A 31 -0.47 -6.38 10.63
C ASP A 31 0.64 -5.32 10.49
N PRO A 32 1.29 -4.87 11.58
CA PRO A 32 2.35 -3.86 11.50
C PRO A 32 3.59 -4.35 10.75
N LEU A 33 3.77 -5.67 10.60
CA LEU A 33 4.89 -6.26 9.85
C LEU A 33 4.59 -6.43 8.36
N PHE A 34 3.40 -6.04 7.90
CA PHE A 34 2.94 -6.32 6.54
C PHE A 34 3.89 -5.79 5.47
N VAL A 35 4.29 -4.52 5.57
CA VAL A 35 5.16 -3.88 4.58
C VAL A 35 6.57 -4.45 4.60
N PHE A 36 7.09 -4.82 5.77
CA PHE A 36 8.41 -5.44 5.88
C PHE A 36 8.43 -6.82 5.25
N GLN A 37 7.42 -7.63 5.54
CA GLN A 37 7.28 -8.95 4.93
C GLN A 37 7.07 -8.84 3.42
N LEU A 38 6.31 -7.84 2.96
CA LEU A 38 6.14 -7.56 1.54
C LEU A 38 7.47 -7.19 0.87
N ARG A 39 8.33 -6.41 1.54
CA ARG A 39 9.68 -6.08 1.07
C ARG A 39 10.61 -7.28 1.01
N ASP A 40 10.43 -8.23 1.94
CA ASP A 40 11.18 -9.49 2.02
C ASP A 40 10.73 -10.51 0.94
N GLY A 41 9.68 -10.20 0.17
CA GLY A 41 9.15 -11.08 -0.88
C GLY A 41 8.04 -12.01 -0.39
N ARG A 42 7.53 -11.82 0.84
CA ARG A 42 6.33 -12.52 1.29
C ARG A 42 5.16 -12.10 0.42
N GLU A 43 4.50 -13.10 -0.13
CA GLU A 43 3.39 -12.89 -1.02
C GLU A 43 2.06 -12.94 -0.24
N PRO A 44 1.35 -11.81 -0.04
CA PRO A 44 0.06 -11.81 0.65
C PRO A 44 -1.01 -12.47 -0.21
N ARG A 45 -2.01 -13.06 0.46
CA ARG A 45 -3.18 -13.66 -0.20
C ARG A 45 -3.91 -12.62 -1.05
N GLU A 46 -4.53 -13.07 -2.13
CA GLU A 46 -5.27 -12.20 -3.07
C GLU A 46 -6.30 -11.32 -2.34
N ALA A 47 -7.12 -11.91 -1.46
CA ALA A 47 -8.10 -11.17 -0.65
C ALA A 47 -7.47 -10.06 0.22
N THR A 48 -6.25 -10.27 0.72
CA THR A 48 -5.53 -9.24 1.47
C THR A 48 -5.06 -8.11 0.55
N ARG A 49 -4.57 -8.42 -0.65
CA ARG A 49 -4.18 -7.40 -1.63
C ARG A 49 -5.37 -6.56 -2.04
N GLU A 50 -6.50 -7.18 -2.35
CA GLU A 50 -7.73 -6.48 -2.75
C GLU A 50 -8.22 -5.53 -1.66
N ARG A 51 -8.24 -5.97 -0.39
CA ARG A 51 -8.61 -5.13 0.74
C ARG A 51 -7.68 -3.93 0.90
N VAL A 52 -6.37 -4.14 0.78
CA VAL A 52 -5.37 -3.07 0.89
C VAL A 52 -5.54 -2.07 -0.25
N LEU A 53 -5.68 -2.53 -1.49
CA LEU A 53 -5.91 -1.69 -2.66
C LEU A 53 -7.19 -0.87 -2.52
N ALA A 54 -8.30 -1.51 -2.12
CA ALA A 54 -9.57 -0.82 -1.88
C ALA A 54 -9.43 0.26 -0.80
N GLY A 55 -8.70 -0.03 0.28
CA GLY A 55 -8.43 0.93 1.34
C GLY A 55 -7.58 2.12 0.88
N MET A 56 -6.56 1.87 0.05
CA MET A 56 -5.73 2.91 -0.56
C MET A 56 -6.55 3.81 -1.48
N SER A 57 -7.38 3.24 -2.37
CA SER A 57 -8.27 4.00 -3.25
C SER A 57 -9.29 4.83 -2.46
N ASN A 58 -9.85 4.27 -1.38
CA ASN A 58 -10.79 5.00 -0.53
C ASN A 58 -10.13 6.12 0.28
N SER A 59 -8.84 6.00 0.57
CA SER A 59 -8.06 7.06 1.25
C SER A 59 -7.62 8.14 0.27
N ALA A 60 -7.31 7.76 -0.97
CA ALA A 60 -6.97 8.68 -2.06
C ALA A 60 -8.15 9.55 -2.51
N LEU A 61 -9.40 9.12 -2.27
CA LEU A 61 -10.60 9.97 -2.42
C LEU A 61 -10.59 11.23 -1.51
N SER A 62 -9.57 11.42 -0.66
CA SER A 62 -9.39 12.63 0.17
C SER A 62 -8.02 13.31 0.04
N ALA A 63 -7.19 12.97 -0.97
CA ALA A 63 -5.96 13.70 -1.28
C ALA A 63 -5.88 14.02 -2.79
N PRO A 64 -5.82 15.30 -3.20
CA PRO A 64 -5.81 15.69 -4.60
C PRO A 64 -4.40 15.64 -5.22
N ASN A 65 -4.36 15.29 -6.50
CA ASN A 65 -3.42 15.76 -7.54
C ASN A 65 -1.91 15.63 -7.27
N LYS A 66 -1.30 14.53 -7.77
CA LYS A 66 -0.01 14.66 -8.46
C LYS A 66 -0.24 14.48 -9.95
N GLU A 67 -0.21 15.64 -10.59
CA GLU A 67 -0.25 15.93 -12.01
C GLU A 67 0.63 14.99 -12.84
N SER A 68 0.14 14.72 -14.05
CA SER A 68 0.84 14.17 -15.20
C SER A 68 2.35 14.45 -15.21
N ALA A 69 3.14 13.40 -15.35
CA ALA A 69 4.49 13.51 -15.87
C ALA A 69 4.65 12.60 -17.07
N ALA A 70 4.18 13.07 -18.23
CA ALA A 70 4.89 13.07 -19.52
C ALA A 70 3.97 13.64 -20.61
#